data_AF-A0A953YKI1-F1
#
_entry.id   AF-A0A953YKI1-F1
#
_cell.length_a   1.000
_cell.length_b   1.000
_cell.length_c   1.000
_cell.angle_alpha   90.00
_cell.angle_beta   90.00
_cell.angle_gamma   90.00
#
_symmetry.space_group_name_H-M   'P 1'
#
loop_
_entity.id
_entity.type
_entity.pdbx_description
1 polymer ?
#
loop_
_entity_poly.entity_id
_entity_poly.type
_entity_poly.pdbx_seq_one_letter_code
_entity_poly.pdbx_strand_id
1 'polypeptide(L)' 'MLAFAVRRLLQSVVVMFFVALVAYSMFAYVGDPVHQMVGIETTLAEREALREKLGLKDPPV' A
#
# COMPACT_ATOMS: atom_id res chain seq x y z
N MET A 1 4.19 -25.07 29.85
CA MET A 1 3.50 -24.98 28.55
C MET A 1 2.82 -23.63 28.32
N LEU A 2 2.01 -23.14 29.26
CA LEU A 2 1.27 -21.87 29.09
C LEU A 2 2.19 -20.64 28.90
N ALA A 3 3.24 -20.49 29.71
CA ALA A 3 4.22 -19.41 29.54
C ALA A 3 4.97 -19.46 28.19
N PHE A 4 5.24 -20.67 27.67
CA PHE A 4 5.85 -20.86 26.35
C PHE A 4 4.89 -20.44 25.23
N ALA A 5 3.60 -20.81 25.34
CA ALA A 5 2.58 -20.42 24.38
C ALA A 5 2.39 -18.89 24.34
N VAL A 6 2.32 -18.23 25.50
CA VAL A 6 2.20 -16.76 25.59
C VAL A 6 3.39 -16.06 24.96
N ARG A 7 4.62 -16.49 25.29
CA ARG A 7 5.84 -15.91 24.70
C ARG A 7 5.87 -16.06 23.18
N ARG A 8 5.42 -17.21 22.66
CA ARG A 8 5.37 -17.47 21.22
C ARG A 8 4.28 -16.66 20.51
N LEU A 9 3.11 -16.49 21.13
CA LEU A 9 2.05 -15.62 20.61
C LEU A 9 2.53 -14.17 20.49
N LEU A 10 3.11 -13.62 21.56
CA LEU A 10 3.66 -12.25 21.54
C LEU A 10 4.73 -12.09 20.45
N GLN A 11 5.65 -13.05 20.34
CA GLN A 11 6.66 -13.03 19.28
C GLN A 11 6.04 -13.06 17.88
N SER A 12 5.02 -13.90 17.65
CA SER A 12 4.35 -14.01 16.36
C SER A 12 3.60 -12.72 15.96
N VAL A 13 2.98 -12.03 16.92
CA VAL A 13 2.31 -10.73 16.67
C VAL A 13 3.34 -9.69 16.23
N VAL A 14 4.49 -9.62 16.90
CA VAL A 14 5.57 -8.70 16.53
C VAL A 14 6.09 -9.01 15.13
N VAL A 15 6.34 -10.28 14.82
CA VAL A 15 6.79 -10.69 13.47
C VAL A 15 5.75 -10.33 12.41
N MET A 16 4.47 -10.65 12.63
CA MET A 16 3.39 -10.33 11.68
C MET A 16 3.24 -8.82 11.49
N PHE A 17 3.43 -8.01 12.54
CA PHE A 17 3.44 -6.56 12.45
C PHE A 17 4.55 -6.04 11.53
N PHE A 18 5.79 -6.52 11.70
CA PHE A 18 6.89 -6.12 10.82
C PHE A 18 6.69 -6.61 9.39
N VAL A 19 6.18 -7.83 9.19
CA VAL A 19 5.84 -8.35 7.84
C VAL A 19 4.80 -7.47 7.17
N ALA A 20 3.74 -7.07 7.90
CA ALA A 20 2.71 -6.17 7.39
C ALA A 20 3.29 -4.79 7.05
N LEU A 21 4.16 -4.24 7.90
CA LEU A 21 4.84 -2.97 7.60
C LEU A 21 5.73 -3.07 6.36
N VAL A 22 6.49 -4.14 6.20
CA VAL A 22 7.35 -4.35 5.02
C VAL A 22 6.48 -4.49 3.78
N ALA A 23 5.46 -5.35 3.80
CA ALA A 23 4.53 -5.50 2.69
C ALA A 23 3.84 -4.17 2.34
N TYR A 24 3.29 -3.48 3.34
CA TYR A 24 2.68 -2.17 3.16
C TYR A 24 3.66 -1.18 2.55
N SER A 25 4.90 -1.11 3.04
CA SER A 25 5.90 -0.22 2.46
C SER A 25 6.16 -0.56 0.99
N MET A 26 6.30 -1.84 0.64
CA MET A 26 6.48 -2.25 -0.75
C MET A 26 5.31 -1.79 -1.61
N PHE A 27 4.06 -2.02 -1.18
CA PHE A 27 2.88 -1.63 -1.96
C PHE A 27 2.59 -0.12 -1.97
N ALA A 28 2.86 0.58 -0.87
CA ALA A 28 2.69 2.04 -0.77
C ALA A 28 3.70 2.80 -1.65
N TYR A 29 4.88 2.22 -1.90
CA TYR A 29 5.92 2.81 -2.75
C TYR A 29 5.93 2.28 -4.19
N VAL A 30 5.04 1.36 -4.58
CA VAL A 30 4.92 0.86 -5.97
C VAL A 30 4.46 1.95 -6.97
N GLY A 31 4.22 3.17 -6.50
CA GLY A 31 4.10 4.37 -7.34
C GLY A 31 2.67 4.72 -7.67
N ASP A 32 2.50 5.95 -8.15
CA ASP A 32 1.20 6.52 -8.52
C ASP A 32 0.44 5.56 -9.43
N PRO A 33 -0.72 5.00 -9.02
CA PRO A 33 -1.47 4.02 -9.82
C PRO A 33 -1.82 4.56 -11.20
N VAL A 34 -1.98 5.89 -11.33
CA VAL A 34 -2.17 6.55 -12.63
C VAL A 34 -0.97 6.35 -13.53
N HIS A 35 0.25 6.42 -12.99
CA HIS A 35 1.49 6.22 -13.75
C HIS A 35 1.65 4.77 -14.24
N GLN A 36 1.03 3.81 -13.55
CA GLN A 36 1.01 2.41 -13.95
C GLN A 36 -0.07 2.09 -14.99
N MET A 37 -1.12 2.92 -15.09
CA MET A 37 -2.25 2.76 -16.03
C MET A 37 -2.05 3.50 -17.35
N VAL A 38 -1.11 4.44 -17.42
CA VAL A 38 -0.88 5.31 -18.58
C VAL A 38 0.46 4.98 -19.26
N GLY A 39 0.47 4.94 -20.59
CA GLY A 39 1.71 4.77 -21.36
C GLY A 39 2.62 5.99 -21.26
N ILE A 40 3.90 5.82 -21.60
CA ILE A 40 4.95 6.87 -21.54
C ILE A 40 4.55 8.13 -22.33
N GLU A 41 3.79 7.96 -23.43
CA GLU A 41 3.29 8.99 -24.33
C GLU A 41 2.19 9.89 -23.72
N THR A 42 1.64 9.55 -22.55
CA THR A 42 0.48 10.26 -21.98
C THR A 42 0.91 11.61 -21.40
N THR A 43 0.27 12.68 -21.85
CA THR A 43 0.54 14.05 -21.39
C THR A 43 0.14 14.26 -19.93
N LEU A 44 0.74 15.23 -19.24
CA LEU A 44 0.42 15.52 -17.83
C LEU A 44 -1.07 15.87 -17.63
N ALA A 45 -1.68 16.58 -18.59
CA ALA A 45 -3.10 16.96 -18.53
C ALA A 45 -4.05 15.75 -18.60
N GLU A 46 -3.75 14.76 -19.44
CA GLU A 46 -4.53 13.53 -19.55
C GLU A 46 -4.40 12.67 -18.29
N ARG A 47 -3.21 12.67 -17.66
CA ARG A 47 -2.99 11.98 -16.37
C ARG A 47 -3.82 12.61 -15.25
N GLU A 48 -3.89 13.94 -15.19
CA GLU A 48 -4.70 14.64 -14.20
C GLU A 48 -6.21 14.40 -14.40
N ALA A 49 -6.69 14.45 -15.64
CA ALA A 49 -8.08 14.14 -15.97
C ALA A 49 -8.44 12.68 -15.64
N LEU A 50 -7.50 11.73 -15.85
CA LEU A 50 -7.70 10.34 -15.46
C LEU A 50 -7.71 10.18 -13.94
N ARG A 51 -6.84 10.89 -13.22
CA ARG A 51 -6.80 10.91 -11.74
C ARG A 51 -8.12 11.39 -11.14
N GLU A 52 -8.72 12.42 -11.74
CA GLU A 52 -10.01 12.98 -11.34
C GLU A 52 -11.16 12.01 -11.64
N LYS A 53 -11.20 11.42 -12.84
CA LYS A 53 -12.20 10.40 -13.22
C LYS A 53 -12.16 9.15 -12.34
N LEU A 54 -10.97 8.77 -11.86
CA LEU A 54 -10.77 7.60 -11.00
C LEU A 54 -11.03 7.91 -9.51
N GLY A 55 -11.40 9.15 -9.14
CA GLY A 55 -11.64 9.51 -7.74
C GLY A 55 -10.39 9.43 -6.86
N LEU A 56 -9.19 9.40 -7.45
CA LEU A 56 -7.92 9.27 -6.71
C LEU A 56 -7.51 10.56 -5.97
N LYS A 57 -8.31 11.63 -6.09
CA LYS A 57 -8.22 12.86 -5.29
C LYS A 57 -9.25 12.90 -4.16
N ASP A 58 -10.19 11.96 -4.11
CA ASP A 58 -11.22 11.95 -3.09
C ASP A 58 -10.62 11.45 -1.77
N PRO A 59 -10.93 12.12 -0.64
CA PRO A 59 -10.45 11.68 0.66
C PRO A 59 -11.00 10.28 0.96
N PRO A 60 -10.19 9.38 1.56
CA PRO A 60 -10.69 8.10 2.03
C PRO A 60 -11.71 8.39 3.15
N VAL A 61 -12.99 8.15 2.84
CA VAL A 61 -14.09 8.17 3.80
C VAL A 61 -14.09 6.91 4.66
#